data_AF-R7U5I7-F1
#
_entry.id   AF-R7U5I7-F1
#
_cell.length_a   1.000
_cell.length_b   1.000
_cell.length_c   1.000
_cell.angle_alpha   90.00
_cell.angle_beta   90.00
_cell.angle_gamma   90.00
#
_symmetry.space_group_name_H-M   'P 1'
#
loop_
_entity.id
_entity.type
_entity.pdbx_description
1 polymer ?
#
loop_
_entity_poly.entity_id
_entity_poly.type
_entity_poly.pdbx_seq_one_letter_code
_entity_poly.pdbx_strand_id
1 'polypeptide(L)'
;MGSDPPMIILNNVLAYAAYGVATSTSDHTKEACVDFFSSEEIIDARDLLWGKCENGILPKMIKRQNTTTKKGLLLTTSDIIEAIQKLGDSGSMPIFAVEFSSLGRLPLAKPSEKCPISLCERMAKLEARVGECESAMTETNCAIASMQSKISQFLKTY
;
A
#
# COMPACT_ATOMS: atom_id res chain seq x y z
N MET A 1 -21.94 -7.52 -22.61
CA MET A 1 -20.55 -7.12 -22.90
C MET A 1 -19.73 -7.57 -21.70
N GLY A 2 -19.15 -8.78 -21.74
CA GLY A 2 -18.25 -9.21 -20.68
C GLY A 2 -16.98 -8.38 -20.81
N SER A 3 -16.66 -7.57 -19.79
CA SER A 3 -15.35 -6.94 -19.70
C SER A 3 -14.31 -8.04 -19.65
N ASP A 4 -13.29 -7.97 -20.52
CA ASP A 4 -12.17 -8.89 -20.45
C ASP A 4 -11.58 -8.90 -19.04
N PRO A 5 -11.16 -10.06 -18.52
CA PRO A 5 -10.59 -10.15 -17.20
C PRO A 5 -9.36 -9.24 -17.11
N PRO A 6 -9.15 -8.54 -15.98
CA PRO A 6 -8.03 -7.63 -15.83
C PRO A 6 -6.71 -8.40 -15.97
N MET A 7 -5.76 -7.84 -16.72
CA MET A 7 -4.44 -8.43 -16.90
C MET A 7 -3.73 -8.55 -15.54
N ILE A 8 -3.30 -9.76 -15.18
CA ILE A 8 -2.54 -10.03 -13.95
C ILE A 8 -1.07 -10.25 -14.32
N ILE A 9 -0.18 -9.52 -13.64
CA ILE A 9 1.27 -9.64 -13.79
C ILE A 9 1.88 -10.03 -12.44
N LEU A 10 2.49 -11.21 -12.38
CA LEU A 10 3.19 -11.69 -11.19
C LEU A 10 4.63 -11.16 -11.18
N ASN A 11 4.91 -10.16 -10.33
CA ASN A 11 6.25 -9.63 -10.15
C ASN A 11 6.34 -8.81 -8.85
N ASN A 12 7.29 -9.17 -7.98
CA ASN A 12 7.44 -8.55 -6.66
C ASN A 12 7.82 -7.06 -6.73
N VAL A 13 8.71 -6.69 -7.67
CA VAL A 13 9.15 -5.30 -7.85
C VAL A 13 8.00 -4.45 -8.35
N LEU A 14 7.25 -4.91 -9.36
CA LEU A 14 6.11 -4.18 -9.90
C LEU A 14 4.98 -4.04 -8.89
N ALA A 15 4.69 -5.11 -8.13
CA ALA A 15 3.69 -5.06 -7.07
C ALA A 15 4.08 -4.07 -5.96
N TYR A 16 5.32 -4.10 -5.50
CA TYR A 16 5.82 -3.15 -4.51
C TYR A 16 5.84 -1.71 -5.05
N ALA A 17 6.33 -1.50 -6.28
CA ALA A 17 6.39 -0.18 -6.89
C ALA A 17 5.00 0.43 -7.10
N ALA A 18 4.02 -0.36 -7.55
CA ALA A 18 2.64 0.07 -7.70
C ALA A 18 2.01 0.46 -6.35
N TYR A 19 2.22 -0.35 -5.32
CA TYR A 19 1.80 -0.01 -3.96
C TYR A 19 2.51 1.26 -3.44
N GLY A 20 3.80 1.40 -3.70
CA GLY A 20 4.61 2.56 -3.31
C GLY A 20 4.13 3.85 -3.98
N VAL A 21 3.80 3.82 -5.27
CA VAL A 21 3.20 4.95 -6.00
C VAL A 21 1.90 5.43 -5.35
N ALA A 22 1.09 4.50 -4.85
CA ALA A 22 -0.19 4.85 -4.20
C ALA A 22 -0.05 5.33 -2.75
N THR A 23 1.06 5.01 -2.05
CA THR A 23 1.12 5.12 -0.58
C THR A 23 2.36 5.83 -0.02
N SER A 24 3.33 6.19 -0.86
CA SER A 24 4.61 6.78 -0.50
C SER A 24 5.14 7.75 -1.56
N THR A 25 6.28 8.39 -1.30
CA THR A 25 6.95 9.25 -2.27
C THR A 25 7.70 8.40 -3.32
N SER A 26 7.87 8.95 -4.52
CA SER A 26 8.67 8.32 -5.57
C SER A 26 10.11 8.05 -5.09
N ASP A 27 10.74 9.01 -4.40
CA ASP A 27 12.11 8.85 -3.89
C ASP A 27 12.26 7.72 -2.88
N HIS A 28 11.33 7.62 -1.91
CA HIS A 28 11.34 6.53 -0.94
C HIS A 28 11.12 5.17 -1.61
N THR A 29 10.16 5.10 -2.53
CA THR A 29 9.87 3.87 -3.27
C THR A 29 11.08 3.43 -4.09
N LYS A 30 11.76 4.38 -4.75
CA LYS A 30 12.98 4.12 -5.53
C LYS A 30 14.10 3.54 -4.67
N GLU A 31 14.44 4.20 -3.56
CA GLU A 31 15.50 3.73 -2.66
C GLU A 31 15.14 2.36 -2.07
N ALA A 32 13.91 2.16 -1.60
CA ALA A 32 13.48 0.88 -1.05
C ALA A 32 13.56 -0.27 -2.07
N CYS A 33 13.21 -0.02 -3.33
CA CYS A 33 13.38 -1.02 -4.39
C CYS A 33 14.84 -1.37 -4.60
N VAL A 34 15.73 -0.37 -4.71
CA VAL A 34 17.14 -0.58 -5.02
C VAL A 34 17.92 -1.19 -3.86
N ASP A 35 17.53 -0.89 -2.62
CA ASP A 35 18.17 -1.43 -1.43
C ASP A 35 17.72 -2.87 -1.11
N PHE A 36 16.56 -3.31 -1.61
CA PHE A 36 15.98 -4.61 -1.27
C PHE A 36 16.03 -5.63 -2.41
N PHE A 37 15.72 -5.22 -3.64
CA PHE A 37 15.69 -6.11 -4.80
C PHE A 37 17.04 -6.13 -5.50
N SER A 38 17.38 -7.28 -6.06
CA SER A 38 18.59 -7.44 -6.87
C SER A 38 18.49 -6.67 -8.19
N SER A 39 19.64 -6.42 -8.82
CA SER A 39 19.67 -5.79 -10.14
C SER A 39 18.89 -6.58 -11.20
N GLU A 40 18.96 -7.91 -11.14
CA GLU A 40 18.25 -8.81 -12.05
C GLU A 40 16.75 -8.66 -11.88
N GLU A 41 16.24 -8.69 -10.65
CA GLU A 41 14.81 -8.52 -10.37
C GLU A 41 14.26 -7.17 -10.88
N ILE A 42 15.03 -6.09 -10.74
CA ILE A 42 14.64 -4.75 -11.22
C ILE A 42 14.64 -4.69 -12.75
N ILE A 43 15.63 -5.29 -13.40
CA ILE A 43 15.72 -5.35 -14.87
C ILE A 43 14.59 -6.19 -15.44
N ASP A 44 14.33 -7.36 -14.86
CA ASP A 44 13.27 -8.27 -15.27
C ASP A 44 11.90 -7.60 -15.11
N ALA A 45 11.69 -6.87 -14.02
CA ALA A 45 10.47 -6.09 -13.81
C ALA A 45 10.27 -5.03 -14.90
N ARG A 46 11.32 -4.29 -15.28
CA ARG A 46 11.27 -3.33 -16.39
C ARG A 46 10.88 -4.03 -17.69
N ASP A 47 11.59 -5.09 -18.05
CA ASP A 47 11.39 -5.78 -19.33
C ASP A 47 10.01 -6.44 -19.39
N LEU A 48 9.52 -6.96 -18.27
CA LEU A 48 8.17 -7.50 -18.16
C LEU A 48 7.11 -6.41 -18.32
N LEU A 49 7.28 -5.24 -17.68
CA LEU A 49 6.34 -4.14 -17.77
C LEU A 49 6.19 -3.65 -19.22
N TRP A 50 7.31 -3.39 -19.91
CA TRP A 50 7.31 -2.99 -21.32
C TRP A 50 6.96 -4.11 -22.30
N GLY A 51 7.14 -5.37 -21.90
CA GLY A 51 6.75 -6.52 -22.72
C GLY A 51 5.25 -6.86 -22.65
N LYS A 52 4.56 -6.43 -21.58
CA LYS A 52 3.14 -6.76 -21.34
C LYS A 52 2.18 -5.59 -21.51
N CYS A 53 2.61 -4.37 -21.27
CA CYS A 53 1.73 -3.20 -21.35
C CYS A 53 1.84 -2.50 -22.72
N GLU A 54 0.80 -1.77 -23.09
CA GLU A 54 0.71 -1.14 -24.42
C GLU A 54 1.75 -0.02 -24.61
N ASN A 55 2.48 -0.10 -25.74
CA ASN A 55 3.51 0.86 -26.12
C ASN A 55 2.99 2.30 -26.33
N GLY A 56 1.68 2.50 -26.51
CA GLY A 56 1.08 3.81 -26.68
C GLY A 56 0.93 4.62 -25.38
N ILE A 57 0.93 3.94 -24.24
CA ILE A 57 0.75 4.54 -22.91
C ILE A 57 2.10 4.73 -22.21
N LEU A 58 2.99 3.74 -22.37
CA LEU A 58 4.28 3.75 -21.71
C LEU A 58 5.24 4.77 -22.36
N PRO A 59 6.12 5.41 -21.56
CA PRO A 59 7.25 6.15 -22.13
C PRO A 59 8.14 5.22 -22.97
N LYS A 60 8.96 5.79 -23.85
CA LYS A 60 9.94 5.00 -24.60
C LYS A 60 10.91 4.33 -23.63
N MET A 61 11.07 3.01 -23.75
CA MET A 61 11.98 2.25 -22.89
C MET A 61 13.43 2.71 -23.09
N ILE A 62 14.12 3.02 -21.99
CA ILE A 62 15.55 3.37 -22.00
C ILE A 62 16.35 2.15 -21.51
N LYS A 63 16.98 1.43 -22.45
CA LYS A 63 17.93 0.35 -22.11
C LYS A 63 19.27 0.95 -21.72
N ARG A 64 19.53 1.07 -20.42
CA ARG A 64 20.81 1.57 -19.88
C ARG A 64 21.88 0.48 -19.89
N GLN A 65 23.13 0.87 -20.14
CA GLN A 65 24.29 -0.04 -20.09
C GLN A 65 24.78 -0.31 -18.66
N ASN A 66 24.55 0.61 -17.72
CA ASN A 66 25.09 0.57 -16.35
C ASN A 66 24.06 0.10 -15.30
N THR A 67 23.25 -0.90 -15.62
CA THR A 67 22.18 -1.42 -14.75
C THR A 67 22.69 -2.20 -13.54
N THR A 68 24.00 -2.39 -13.39
CA THR A 68 24.63 -3.02 -12.21
C THR A 68 25.06 -2.01 -11.16
N THR A 69 25.02 -0.71 -11.47
CA THR A 69 25.39 0.36 -10.53
C THR A 69 24.17 0.86 -9.76
N LYS A 70 24.32 1.24 -8.47
CA LYS A 70 23.21 1.82 -7.68
C LYS A 70 22.54 2.99 -8.40
N LYS A 71 23.32 3.89 -9.01
CA LYS A 71 22.80 5.00 -9.82
C LYS A 71 21.97 4.51 -11.01
N GLY A 72 22.45 3.50 -11.74
CA GLY A 72 21.72 2.94 -12.89
C GLY A 72 20.44 2.21 -12.48
N LEU A 73 20.46 1.53 -11.33
CA LEU A 73 19.27 0.90 -10.74
C LEU A 73 18.23 1.94 -10.32
N LEU A 74 18.64 3.01 -9.62
CA LEU A 74 17.73 4.10 -9.24
C LEU A 74 17.03 4.73 -10.45
N LEU A 75 17.78 4.96 -11.54
CA LEU A 75 17.19 5.46 -12.78
C LEU A 75 16.24 4.45 -13.44
N THR A 76 16.59 3.15 -13.41
CA THR A 76 15.73 2.09 -13.96
C THR A 76 14.43 1.96 -13.16
N THR A 77 14.51 1.98 -11.83
CA THR A 77 13.35 1.99 -10.94
C THR A 77 12.51 3.26 -11.13
N SER A 78 13.14 4.42 -11.39
CA SER A 78 12.44 5.65 -11.71
C SER A 78 11.60 5.52 -12.97
N ASP A 79 12.13 4.91 -14.03
CA ASP A 79 11.37 4.67 -15.26
C ASP A 79 10.19 3.72 -15.02
N ILE A 80 10.36 2.67 -14.20
CA ILE A 80 9.28 1.76 -13.82
C ILE A 80 8.16 2.51 -13.11
N ILE A 81 8.51 3.38 -12.13
CA ILE A 81 7.55 4.18 -11.38
C ILE A 81 6.79 5.16 -12.29
N GLU A 82 7.50 5.83 -13.21
CA GLU A 82 6.85 6.73 -14.19
C GLU A 82 5.88 5.97 -15.10
N ALA A 83 6.29 4.79 -15.59
CA ALA A 83 5.44 3.93 -16.40
C ALA A 83 4.18 3.49 -15.66
N ILE A 84 4.32 3.08 -14.40
CA ILE A 84 3.19 2.72 -13.53
C ILE A 84 2.23 3.91 -13.35
N GLN A 85 2.75 5.12 -13.14
CA GLN A 85 1.92 6.33 -13.01
C GLN A 85 1.12 6.58 -14.29
N LYS A 86 1.75 6.48 -15.47
CA LYS A 86 1.05 6.65 -16.75
C LYS A 86 -0.03 5.58 -17.00
N LEU A 87 0.24 4.34 -16.60
CA LEU A 87 -0.77 3.27 -16.66
C LEU A 87 -1.97 3.59 -15.75
N GLY A 88 -1.71 4.10 -14.54
CA GLY A 88 -2.75 4.59 -13.63
C GLY A 88 -3.58 5.72 -14.23
N ASP A 89 -2.92 6.75 -14.77
CA ASP A 89 -3.58 7.93 -15.36
C ASP A 89 -4.43 7.56 -16.59
N SER A 90 -4.02 6.55 -17.35
CA SER A 90 -4.75 6.04 -18.52
C SER A 90 -5.91 5.09 -18.19
N GLY A 91 -6.07 4.69 -16.93
CA GLY A 91 -7.04 3.67 -16.52
C GLY A 91 -6.72 2.24 -17.01
N SER A 92 -5.53 2.01 -17.55
CA SER A 92 -5.09 0.73 -18.13
C SER A 92 -4.15 -0.05 -17.20
N MET A 93 -4.26 0.19 -15.89
CA MET A 93 -3.39 -0.38 -14.88
C MET A 93 -3.66 -1.89 -14.72
N PRO A 94 -2.67 -2.77 -14.97
CA PRO A 94 -2.82 -4.19 -14.69
C PRO A 94 -2.78 -4.45 -13.18
N ILE A 95 -3.27 -5.63 -12.78
CA ILE A 95 -3.12 -6.11 -11.41
C ILE A 95 -1.72 -6.68 -11.26
N PHE A 96 -0.86 -5.96 -10.55
CA PHE A 96 0.42 -6.49 -10.12
C PHE A 96 0.24 -7.33 -8.86
N ALA A 97 0.53 -8.62 -8.96
CA ALA A 97 0.36 -9.58 -7.89
C ALA A 97 1.70 -10.20 -7.49
N VAL A 98 1.73 -10.75 -6.28
CA VAL A 98 2.87 -11.50 -5.74
C VAL A 98 2.44 -12.92 -5.45
N GLU A 99 3.36 -13.86 -5.64
CA GLU A 99 3.13 -15.22 -5.18
C GLU A 99 3.10 -15.26 -3.65
N PHE A 100 2.27 -16.16 -3.10
CA PHE A 100 2.16 -16.35 -1.66
C PHE A 100 3.52 -16.67 -1.01
N SER A 101 4.36 -17.45 -1.68
CA SER A 101 5.73 -17.80 -1.29
C SER A 101 6.65 -16.58 -1.15
N SER A 102 6.35 -15.49 -1.86
CA SER A 102 7.16 -14.26 -1.92
C SER A 102 6.67 -13.16 -0.99
N LEU A 103 5.55 -13.34 -0.29
CA LEU A 103 4.94 -12.29 0.54
C LEU A 103 5.88 -11.83 1.67
N GLY A 104 6.63 -12.76 2.27
CA GLY A 104 7.64 -12.45 3.29
C GLY A 104 8.91 -11.79 2.75
N ARG A 105 9.06 -11.70 1.42
CA ARG A 105 10.19 -11.08 0.72
C ARG A 105 9.82 -9.74 0.11
N LEU A 106 8.77 -9.06 0.58
CA LEU A 106 8.50 -7.70 0.15
C LEU A 106 9.12 -6.68 1.12
N PRO A 107 9.69 -5.58 0.62
CA PRO A 107 10.11 -4.49 1.49
C PRO A 107 8.91 -3.98 2.30
N LEU A 108 9.12 -3.73 3.60
CA LEU A 108 8.13 -3.03 4.41
C LEU A 108 8.09 -1.57 3.96
N ALA A 109 6.89 -1.06 3.68
CA ALA A 109 6.69 0.10 2.82
C ALA A 109 7.09 1.44 3.47
N LYS A 110 7.32 1.52 4.80
CA LYS A 110 7.64 2.81 5.44
C LYS A 110 8.76 2.74 6.49
N PRO A 111 9.60 3.79 6.62
CA PRO A 111 10.51 3.94 7.76
C PRO A 111 9.75 4.04 9.09
N SER A 112 8.52 4.56 9.09
CA SER A 112 7.63 4.57 10.26
C SER A 112 7.19 3.16 10.70
N GLU A 113 7.27 2.16 9.82
CA GLU A 113 7.07 0.75 10.17
C GLU A 113 8.34 0.11 10.73
N LYS A 114 9.50 0.75 10.51
CA LYS A 114 10.80 0.35 11.11
C LYS A 114 11.13 1.13 12.39
N CYS A 115 10.46 2.26 12.66
CA CYS A 115 10.73 3.11 13.80
C CYS A 115 9.85 2.69 14.99
N PRO A 116 10.42 2.08 16.06
CA PRO A 116 9.65 1.66 17.22
C PRO A 116 8.85 2.81 17.84
N ILE A 117 9.39 4.03 17.79
CA ILE A 117 8.74 5.24 18.33
C ILE A 117 7.43 5.54 17.57
N SER A 118 7.43 5.43 16.25
CA SER A 118 6.21 5.69 15.45
C SER A 118 5.13 4.63 15.69
N LEU A 119 5.52 3.38 15.98
CA LEU A 119 4.59 2.34 16.42
C LEU A 119 4.03 2.64 17.81
N CYS A 120 4.87 3.04 18.76
CA CYS A 120 4.45 3.45 20.11
C CYS A 120 3.47 4.63 20.08
N GLU A 121 3.72 5.66 19.25
CA GLU A 121 2.82 6.81 19.10
C GLU A 121 1.44 6.41 18.55
N ARG A 122 1.41 5.51 17.56
CA ARG A 122 0.17 4.97 17.01
C ARG A 122 -0.59 4.12 18.03
N MET A 123 0.12 3.32 18.82
CA MET A 123 -0.47 2.54 19.92
C MET A 123 -1.07 3.46 20.98
N ALA A 124 -0.32 4.47 21.45
CA ALA A 124 -0.81 5.44 22.43
C ALA A 124 -2.08 6.18 21.93
N LYS A 125 -2.12 6.55 20.65
CA LYS A 125 -3.32 7.16 20.06
C LYS A 125 -4.51 6.20 19.97
N LEU A 126 -4.27 4.91 19.73
CA LEU A 126 -5.32 3.90 19.74
C LEU A 126 -5.85 3.66 21.16
N GLU A 127 -4.95 3.53 22.14
CA GLU A 127 -5.31 3.38 23.56
C GLU A 127 -6.16 4.55 24.07
N ALA A 128 -5.77 5.80 23.73
CA ALA A 128 -6.55 6.98 24.07
C ALA A 128 -7.99 6.93 23.49
N ARG A 129 -8.12 6.59 22.20
CA ARG A 129 -9.43 6.48 21.54
C ARG A 129 -10.28 5.36 22.11
N VAL A 130 -9.67 4.24 22.53
CA VAL A 130 -10.37 3.15 23.20
C VAL A 130 -10.89 3.64 24.56
N GLY A 131 -10.06 4.33 25.34
CA GLY A 131 -10.49 4.90 26.64
C GLY A 131 -11.63 5.91 26.51
N GLU A 132 -11.60 6.77 25.49
CA GLU A 132 -12.72 7.68 25.16
C GLU A 132 -14.01 6.89 24.84
N CYS A 133 -13.89 5.83 24.04
CA CYS A 133 -15.02 4.98 23.66
C CYS A 133 -15.61 4.22 24.86
N GLU A 134 -14.76 3.66 25.72
CA GLU A 134 -15.17 2.98 26.96
C GLU A 134 -15.91 3.93 27.92
N SER A 135 -15.43 5.18 28.03
CA SER A 135 -16.07 6.21 28.84
C SER A 135 -17.47 6.55 28.30
N ALA A 136 -17.57 6.83 27.00
CA ALA A 136 -18.85 7.11 26.35
C ALA A 136 -19.84 5.94 26.46
N MET A 137 -19.36 4.70 26.35
CA MET A 137 -20.18 3.50 26.53
C MET A 137 -20.71 3.37 27.96
N THR A 138 -19.87 3.69 28.95
CA THR A 138 -20.26 3.68 30.37
C THR A 138 -21.34 4.72 30.66
N GLU A 139 -21.18 5.94 30.16
CA GLU A 139 -22.20 7.00 30.29
C GLU A 139 -23.53 6.60 29.66
N THR A 140 -23.48 6.00 28.47
CA THR A 140 -24.66 5.51 27.75
C THR A 140 -25.38 4.41 28.54
N ASN A 141 -24.63 3.46 29.11
CA ASN A 141 -25.19 2.39 29.93
C ASN A 141 -25.86 2.93 31.20
N CYS A 142 -25.26 3.92 31.87
CA CYS A 142 -25.86 4.60 33.02
C CYS A 142 -27.18 5.32 32.64
N ALA A 143 -27.20 6.01 31.49
CA ALA A 143 -28.41 6.67 31.00
C ALA A 143 -29.54 5.66 30.72
N ILE A 144 -29.22 4.54 30.08
CA ILE A 144 -30.17 3.45 29.82
C ILE A 144 -30.72 2.89 31.13
N ALA A 145 -29.86 2.59 32.11
CA ALA A 145 -30.28 2.08 33.41
C ALA A 145 -31.23 3.06 34.13
N SER A 146 -30.93 4.37 34.07
CA SER A 146 -31.79 5.41 34.63
C SER A 146 -33.17 5.45 33.95
N MET A 147 -33.21 5.37 32.62
CA MET A 147 -34.47 5.32 31.86
C MET A 147 -35.29 4.07 32.19
N GLN A 148 -34.65 2.90 32.27
CA GLN A 148 -35.32 1.64 32.64
C GLN A 148 -35.94 1.71 34.04
N SER A 149 -35.24 2.33 35.00
CA SER A 149 -35.77 2.56 36.35
C SER A 149 -37.01 3.47 36.33
N LYS A 150 -36.96 4.58 35.60
CA LYS A 150 -38.11 5.51 35.45
C LYS A 150 -39.33 4.83 34.81
N ILE A 151 -39.11 4.05 33.75
CA ILE A 151 -40.18 3.29 33.10
C ILE A 151 -40.78 2.27 34.08
N SER A 152 -39.94 1.54 34.81
CA SER A 152 -40.40 0.55 35.81
C SER A 152 -41.22 1.20 36.93
N GLN A 153 -40.86 2.41 37.35
CA GLN A 153 -41.61 3.15 38.35
C GLN A 153 -42.96 3.67 37.79
N PHE A 154 -42.96 4.16 36.56
CA PHE A 154 -44.18 4.59 35.88
C PHE A 154 -45.19 3.43 35.74
N LEU A 155 -44.73 2.27 35.28
CA LEU A 155 -45.55 1.05 35.14
C LEU A 155 -46.06 0.46 36.47
N LYS A 156 -45.50 0.87 37.61
CA LYS A 156 -46.01 0.49 38.95
C LYS A 156 -47.05 1.45 39.50
N THR A 157 -47.15 2.65 38.91
CA THR A 157 -48.03 3.73 39.37
C THR A 157 -49.37 3.72 38.64
N TYR A 158 -49.44 3.04 37.49
CA TYR A 158 -50.63 2.83 36.66
C TYR A 158 -50.90 1.34 36.50
#